data_AF-A0AAW6X8B6-F1
#
_entry.id   AF-A0AAW6X8B6-F1
#
_cell.length_a   1.000
_cell.length_b   1.000
_cell.length_c   1.000
_cell.angle_alpha   90.00
_cell.angle_beta   90.00
_cell.angle_gamma   90.00
#
_symmetry.space_group_name_H-M   'P 1'
#
loop_
_entity.id
_entity.type
_entity.pdbx_description
1 polymer ?
#
loop_
_entity_poly.entity_id
_entity_poly.type
_entity_poly.pdbx_seq_one_letter_code
_entity_poly.pdbx_strand_id
1 'polypeptide(L)' 'MFTEQCRARTKKYDEKLKPIIEELLEYGFGVTALANALNKKDIPSPQGRKQTAASVRLMLKRMGLSVIRD' A
#
# COMPACT_ATOMS: atom_id res chain seq x y z
N MET A 1 15.24 20.25 -5.82
CA MET A 1 13.75 20.17 -5.78
C MET A 1 13.24 18.96 -6.57
N PHE A 2 13.46 17.74 -6.07
CA PHE A 2 12.85 16.51 -6.63
C PHE A 2 12.22 15.62 -5.53
N THR A 3 12.67 15.78 -4.29
CA THR A 3 12.23 15.01 -3.13
C THR A 3 10.82 15.36 -2.66
N GLU A 4 10.40 16.61 -2.82
CA GLU A 4 9.10 17.12 -2.37
C GLU A 4 7.95 16.61 -3.26
N GLN A 5 8.16 16.56 -4.58
CA GLN A 5 7.17 16.07 -5.54
C GLN A 5 6.92 14.55 -5.37
N CYS A 6 7.98 13.78 -5.10
CA CYS A 6 7.88 12.36 -4.77
C CYS A 6 7.06 12.12 -3.49
N ARG A 7 7.23 12.96 -2.46
CA ARG A 7 6.44 12.88 -1.22
C ARG A 7 4.96 13.21 -1.46
N ALA A 8 4.67 14.28 -2.21
CA ALA A 8 3.30 14.67 -2.55
C ALA A 8 2.56 13.58 -3.35
N ARG A 9 3.23 12.94 -4.32
CA ARG A 9 2.68 11.82 -5.10
C ARG A 9 2.41 10.61 -4.23
N THR A 10 3.33 10.30 -3.31
CA THR A 10 3.18 9.19 -2.36
C THR A 10 2.00 9.43 -1.40
N LYS A 11 1.83 10.66 -0.90
CA LYS A 11 0.71 11.01 -0.01
C LYS A 11 -0.64 10.85 -0.70
N LYS A 12 -0.80 11.38 -1.93
CA LYS A 12 -2.03 11.23 -2.71
C LYS A 12 -2.34 9.76 -3.04
N TYR A 13 -1.31 8.98 -3.31
CA TYR A 13 -1.45 7.54 -3.52
C TYR A 13 -1.95 6.86 -2.24
N ASP A 14 -1.35 7.19 -1.10
CA ASP A 14 -1.73 6.61 0.19
C ASP A 14 -3.17 6.96 0.58
N GLU A 15 -3.57 8.21 0.42
CA GLU A 15 -4.93 8.67 0.72
C GLU A 15 -6.00 7.93 -0.10
N LYS A 16 -5.72 7.66 -1.39
CA LYS A 16 -6.63 6.88 -2.24
C LYS A 16 -6.63 5.39 -1.90
N LEU A 17 -5.48 4.85 -1.52
CA LEU A 17 -5.33 3.43 -1.27
C LEU A 17 -5.79 3.03 0.13
N LYS A 18 -5.75 3.96 1.09
CA LYS A 18 -6.14 3.74 2.48
C LYS A 18 -7.49 3.02 2.64
N PRO A 19 -8.61 3.48 2.04
CA PRO A 19 -9.90 2.79 2.19
C PRO A 19 -9.89 1.38 1.59
N ILE A 20 -9.15 1.15 0.50
CA ILE A 20 -9.03 -0.17 -0.13
C ILE A 20 -8.24 -1.12 0.76
N ILE A 21 -7.17 -0.63 1.38
CA ILE A 21 -6.34 -1.41 2.31
C ILE A 21 -7.13 -1.72 3.59
N GLU A 22 -7.86 -0.74 4.14
CA GLU A 22 -8.70 -0.93 5.32
C GLU A 22 -9.77 -2.00 5.09
N GLU A 23 -10.50 -1.91 3.96
CA GLU A 23 -11.48 -2.94 3.59
C GLU A 23 -10.83 -4.33 3.48
N LEU A 24 -9.69 -4.45 2.81
CA LEU A 24 -8.97 -5.72 2.68
C LEU A 24 -8.44 -6.24 4.04
N LEU A 25 -8.03 -5.35 4.94
CA LEU A 25 -7.62 -5.70 6.30
C LEU A 25 -8.80 -6.22 7.13
N GLU A 26 -9.99 -5.64 6.98
CA GLU A 26 -11.23 -6.13 7.62
C GLU A 26 -11.60 -7.54 7.15
N TYR A 27 -11.38 -7.85 5.87
CA TYR A 27 -11.51 -9.22 5.35
C TYR A 27 -10.40 -10.17 5.82
N GLY A 28 -9.43 -9.70 6.61
CA GLY A 28 -8.36 -10.52 7.16
C GLY A 28 -7.19 -10.79 6.20
N PHE A 29 -7.02 -9.96 5.16
CA PHE A 29 -5.92 -10.14 4.21
C PHE A 29 -4.58 -9.80 4.88
N GLY A 30 -3.67 -10.78 4.90
CA GLY A 30 -2.28 -10.57 5.27
C GLY A 30 -1.49 -9.79 4.20
N VAL A 31 -0.27 -9.37 4.53
CA VAL A 31 0.61 -8.56 3.66
C VAL A 31 0.86 -9.14 2.27
N THR A 32 0.99 -10.46 2.15
CA THR A 32 1.18 -11.13 0.85
C THR A 32 -0.11 -11.12 0.02
N ALA A 33 -1.25 -11.35 0.67
CA ALA A 33 -2.55 -11.33 0.01
C ALA A 33 -2.91 -9.91 -0.45
N LEU A 34 -2.59 -8.89 0.36
CA LEU A 34 -2.69 -7.48 -0.02
C LEU A 34 -1.84 -7.16 -1.25
N ALA A 35 -0.57 -7.58 -1.27
CA ALA A 35 0.29 -7.34 -2.43
C ALA A 35 -0.28 -7.96 -3.72
N ASN A 36 -0.79 -9.19 -3.63
CA ASN A 36 -1.43 -9.87 -4.74
C ASN A 36 -2.73 -9.18 -5.17
N ALA A 37 -3.57 -8.73 -4.23
CA ALA A 37 -4.80 -8.01 -4.52
C ALA A 37 -4.53 -6.67 -5.23
N LEU A 38 -3.52 -5.92 -4.76
CA LEU A 38 -3.11 -4.66 -5.39
C LEU A 38 -2.58 -4.89 -6.80
N ASN A 39 -1.73 -5.90 -7.00
CA ASN A 39 -1.23 -6.25 -8.33
C ASN A 39 -2.37 -6.72 -9.26
N LYS A 40 -3.36 -7.45 -8.75
CA LYS A 40 -4.52 -7.91 -9.53
C LYS A 40 -5.45 -6.77 -9.94
N LYS A 41 -5.53 -5.71 -9.14
CA LYS A 41 -6.24 -4.47 -9.45
C LYS A 41 -5.43 -3.52 -10.36
N ASP A 42 -4.29 -3.97 -10.88
CA ASP A 42 -3.34 -3.18 -11.68
C ASP A 42 -2.90 -1.88 -10.97
N ILE A 43 -2.72 -1.95 -9.64
CA ILE A 43 -2.28 -0.81 -8.83
C ILE A 43 -0.77 -0.90 -8.60
N PRO A 44 0.05 -0.16 -9.36
CA PRO A 44 1.49 -0.13 -9.14
C PRO A 44 1.86 0.68 -7.89
N SER A 45 3.06 0.47 -7.40
CA SER A 45 3.64 1.28 -6.34
C SER A 45 3.82 2.75 -6.75
N PRO A 46 4.07 3.67 -5.80
CA PRO A 46 4.36 5.06 -6.12
C PRO A 46 5.51 5.26 -7.13
N GLN A 47 6.44 4.30 -7.21
CA GLN A 47 7.54 4.27 -8.19
C GLN A 47 7.21 3.51 -9.49
N GLY A 48 5.96 3.06 -9.69
CA GLY A 48 5.53 2.34 -10.89
C GLY A 48 5.91 0.86 -10.90
N ARG A 49 6.37 0.29 -9.77
CA ARG A 49 6.76 -1.13 -9.69
C ARG A 49 5.62 -1.98 -9.14
N LYS A 50 5.67 -3.29 -9.37
CA LYS A 50 4.75 -4.24 -8.73
C LYS A 50 4.84 -4.17 -7.21
N GLN A 51 3.72 -4.37 -6.54
CA GLN A 51 3.66 -4.43 -5.09
C GLN A 51 4.22 -5.76 -4.60
N THR A 52 5.13 -5.71 -3.63
CA THR A 52 5.65 -6.88 -2.93
C THR A 52 5.23 -6.83 -1.47
N ALA A 53 5.27 -7.96 -0.76
CA ALA A 53 4.94 -7.99 0.67
C ALA A 53 5.79 -6.99 1.50
N ALA A 54 7.06 -6.78 1.12
CA ALA A 54 7.93 -5.79 1.76
C ALA A 54 7.48 -4.34 1.48
N SER A 55 7.09 -4.04 0.24
CA SER A 55 6.53 -2.74 -0.14
C SER A 55 5.23 -2.45 0.61
N VAL A 56 4.35 -3.45 0.71
CA VAL A 56 3.09 -3.34 1.46
C VAL A 56 3.36 -3.14 2.96
N ARG A 57 4.30 -3.87 3.56
CA ARG A 57 4.70 -3.63 4.97
C ARG A 57 5.17 -2.20 5.21
N LEU A 58 6.02 -1.67 4.33
CA LEU A 58 6.51 -0.29 4.44
C LEU A 58 5.38 0.73 4.28
N MET A 59 4.46 0.48 3.33
CA MET A 59 3.29 1.31 3.08
C MET A 59 2.34 1.32 4.29
N LEU A 60 2.02 0.15 4.84
CA LEU A 60 1.22 0.01 6.06
C LEU A 60 1.86 0.78 7.23
N LYS A 61 3.17 0.58 7.46
CA LYS A 61 3.92 1.31 8.49
C LYS A 61 3.85 2.82 8.30
N ARG A 62 3.96 3.31 7.05
CA ARG A 62 3.85 4.74 6.72
C ARG A 62 2.44 5.29 6.97
N MET A 63 1.42 4.47 6.77
CA MET A 63 0.01 4.81 7.05
C MET A 63 -0.40 4.62 8.52
N GLY A 64 0.48 4.07 9.37
CA GLY A 64 0.16 3.73 10.75
C GLY A 64 -0.78 2.52 10.88
N LEU A 65 -0.87 1.69 9.85
CA LEU A 65 -1.71 0.50 9.80
C LEU A 65 -0.86 -0.76 10.08
N SER A 66 -1.46 -1.76 10.72
CA SER A 66 -0.86 -3.07 10.95
C SER A 66 -1.80 -4.16 10.46
N VAL A 67 -1.22 -5.24 9.92
CA VAL A 67 -1.99 -6.47 9.67
C VAL A 67 -2.26 -7.15 11.01
N ILE A 68 -3.46 -7.68 11.17
CA ILE A 68 -3.90 -8.36 12.40
C ILE A 68 -3.30 -9.77 12.51
N ARG A 69 -2.80 -10.36 11.41
CA ARG A 69 -2.19 -11.70 11.37
C ARG A 69 -0.70 -11.61 11.08
N ASP A 70 0.10 -12.06 12.05
CA ASP A 70 1.52 -12.40 11.94
C ASP A 70 1.70 -13.71 11.14
#